data_AF-A0A532E2U5-F1
#
_entry.id   AF-A0A532E2U5-F1
#
_cell.length_a   1.000
_cell.length_b   1.000
_cell.length_c   1.000
_cell.angle_alpha   90.00
_cell.angle_beta   90.00
_cell.angle_gamma   90.00
#
_symmetry.space_group_name_H-M   'P 1'
#
loop_
_entity.id
_entity.type
_entity.pdbx_description
1 polymer ?
#
loop_
_entity_poly.entity_id
_entity_poly.type
_entity_poly.pdbx_seq_one_letter_code
_entity_poly.pdbx_strand_id
1 'polypeptide(L)'
;MGPCRGGAGLSQDIRRDRPFAAYDELKVNVVTYRYGDVRARMRVRMDEIHESMRLIREIGKRIPSGPIAVEPGRMPAPGDWALSAVEGWRGEILYAMTAGENGQIHRCKVRDPSFVNWPAIQWAVLGNIIPDFPLINKSFNLSYAGNDL
;
A
#
# COMPACT_ATOMS: atom_id res chain seq x y z
N MET A 1 5.69 0.24 -1.62
CA MET A 1 6.00 -0.74 -2.69
C MET A 1 4.91 -1.83 -2.72
N GLY A 2 4.02 -1.80 -3.72
CA GLY A 2 3.00 -2.83 -4.02
C GLY A 2 3.25 -3.42 -5.41
N PRO A 3 2.59 -2.92 -6.49
CA PRO A 3 2.77 -3.46 -7.85
C PRO A 3 4.22 -3.51 -8.37
N CYS A 4 5.10 -2.64 -7.86
CA CYS A 4 6.52 -2.65 -8.18
C CYS A 4 7.25 -3.90 -7.65
N ARG A 5 6.92 -4.38 -6.44
CA ARG A 5 7.43 -5.64 -5.87
C ARG A 5 6.84 -6.83 -6.60
N GLY A 6 5.52 -6.82 -6.81
CA GLY A 6 4.81 -7.86 -7.56
C GLY A 6 5.38 -8.03 -8.97
N GLY A 7 5.69 -6.93 -9.66
CA GLY A 7 6.27 -6.95 -11.01
C GLY A 7 7.71 -7.49 -11.08
N ALA A 8 8.41 -7.49 -9.95
CA ALA A 8 9.75 -8.06 -9.78
C ALA A 8 9.74 -9.48 -9.18
N GLY A 9 8.56 -10.08 -9.01
CA GLY A 9 8.39 -11.46 -8.55
C GLY A 9 8.36 -11.61 -7.03
N LEU A 10 8.35 -10.51 -6.29
CA LEU A 10 8.31 -10.52 -4.83
C LEU A 10 6.86 -10.66 -4.37
N SER A 11 6.52 -11.84 -3.84
CA SER A 11 5.19 -12.12 -3.28
C SER A 11 5.10 -11.56 -1.86
N GLN A 12 4.85 -10.25 -1.74
CA GLN A 12 4.66 -9.55 -0.48
C GLN A 12 3.43 -8.65 -0.56
N ASP A 13 2.56 -8.73 0.43
CA ASP A 13 1.33 -7.92 0.52
C ASP A 13 0.90 -7.85 1.99
N ILE A 14 0.71 -6.64 2.54
CA ILE A 14 0.34 -6.49 3.96
C ILE A 14 -0.98 -7.19 4.26
N ARG A 15 -1.95 -7.16 3.33
CA ARG A 15 -3.28 -7.77 3.56
C ARG A 15 -3.16 -9.27 3.85
N ARG A 16 -2.15 -9.95 3.30
CA ARG A 16 -1.87 -11.36 3.56
C ARG A 16 -0.84 -11.57 4.68
N ASP A 17 0.26 -10.81 4.65
CA ASP A 17 1.44 -11.08 5.50
C ASP A 17 1.32 -10.46 6.90
N ARG A 18 0.56 -9.37 7.04
CA ARG A 18 0.21 -8.69 8.29
C ARG A 18 -1.25 -8.22 8.23
N PRO A 19 -2.20 -9.17 8.23
CA PRO A 19 -3.60 -8.86 8.00
C PRO A 19 -4.13 -7.87 9.05
N PHE A 20 -4.98 -6.97 8.59
CA PHE A 20 -5.68 -5.97 9.40
C PHE A 20 -7.17 -5.99 9.05
N ALA A 21 -8.00 -5.39 9.90
CA ALA A 21 -9.45 -5.48 9.76
C ALA A 21 -9.90 -6.95 9.66
N ALA A 22 -10.58 -7.35 8.58
CA ALA A 22 -11.04 -8.72 8.33
C ALA A 22 -10.22 -9.43 7.23
N TYR A 23 -9.02 -8.95 6.89
CA TYR A 23 -8.21 -9.56 5.83
C TYR A 23 -7.61 -10.92 6.22
N ASP A 24 -7.56 -11.25 7.50
CA ASP A 24 -7.19 -12.58 8.03
C ASP A 24 -8.23 -13.65 7.70
N GLU A 25 -9.49 -13.26 7.53
CA GLU A 25 -10.60 -14.14 7.11
C GLU A 25 -10.74 -14.24 5.58
N LEU A 26 -9.98 -13.42 4.83
CA LEU A 26 -10.04 -13.35 3.38
C LEU A 26 -8.78 -13.98 2.77
N LYS A 27 -8.98 -14.91 1.83
CA LYS A 27 -7.84 -15.50 1.11
C LYS A 27 -7.36 -14.55 0.01
N VAL A 28 -6.47 -13.62 0.33
CA VAL A 28 -5.89 -12.67 -0.64
C VAL A 28 -4.87 -13.38 -1.54
N ASN A 29 -5.09 -13.34 -2.86
CA ASN A 29 -4.14 -13.86 -3.84
C ASN A 29 -3.16 -12.76 -4.27
N VAL A 30 -1.89 -12.92 -3.92
CA VAL A 30 -0.84 -11.94 -4.28
C VAL A 30 -0.38 -12.19 -5.71
N VAL A 31 -0.62 -11.21 -6.58
CA VAL A 31 -0.22 -11.27 -8.00
C VAL A 31 1.26 -10.95 -8.14
N THR A 32 2.00 -11.81 -8.87
CA THR A 32 3.41 -11.56 -9.17
C THR A 32 3.75 -11.89 -10.63
N TYR A 33 4.72 -11.15 -11.18
CA TYR A 33 5.35 -11.36 -12.47
C TYR A 33 6.85 -11.20 -12.31
N ARG A 34 7.68 -11.82 -13.15
CA ARG A 34 9.15 -11.90 -12.91
C ARG A 34 10.01 -10.91 -13.68
N TYR A 35 9.47 -10.24 -14.69
CA TYR A 35 10.27 -9.49 -15.66
C TYR A 35 10.70 -8.09 -15.18
N GLY A 36 10.04 -7.51 -14.18
CA GLY A 36 10.39 -6.19 -13.64
C GLY A 36 10.19 -5.02 -14.62
N ASP A 37 9.66 -5.27 -15.81
CA ASP A 37 9.43 -4.26 -16.85
C ASP A 37 8.10 -3.51 -16.65
N VAL A 38 7.89 -2.48 -17.47
CA VAL A 38 6.64 -1.71 -17.47
C VAL A 38 5.42 -2.62 -17.67
N ARG A 39 5.54 -3.62 -18.56
CA ARG A 39 4.49 -4.58 -18.86
C ARG A 39 4.14 -5.46 -17.65
N ALA A 40 5.13 -5.94 -16.89
CA ALA A 40 4.92 -6.70 -15.67
C ALA A 40 4.16 -5.86 -14.64
N ARG A 41 4.59 -4.62 -14.39
CA ARG A 41 3.87 -3.70 -13.47
C ARG A 41 2.44 -3.43 -13.92
N MET A 42 2.20 -3.25 -15.23
CA MET A 42 0.86 -3.09 -15.76
C MET A 42 0.00 -4.34 -15.53
N ARG A 43 0.51 -5.53 -15.85
CA ARG A 43 -0.20 -6.79 -15.65
C ARG A 43 -0.53 -7.05 -14.18
N VAL A 44 0.39 -6.77 -13.26
CA VAL A 44 0.12 -6.86 -11.80
C VAL A 44 -1.13 -6.05 -11.46
N ARG A 45 -1.20 -4.77 -11.87
CA ARG A 45 -2.34 -3.90 -11.58
C ARG A 45 -3.64 -4.43 -12.18
N MET A 46 -3.59 -4.95 -13.41
CA MET A 46 -4.77 -5.51 -14.07
C MET A 46 -5.32 -6.71 -13.28
N ASP A 47 -4.46 -7.62 -12.86
CA ASP A 47 -4.90 -8.80 -12.10
C ASP A 47 -5.29 -8.44 -10.66
N GLU A 48 -4.64 -7.46 -10.03
CA GLU A 48 -5.05 -6.91 -8.73
C GLU A 48 -6.46 -6.29 -8.79
N ILE A 49 -6.86 -5.68 -9.91
CA ILE A 49 -8.24 -5.21 -10.10
C ILE A 49 -9.22 -6.39 -10.10
N HIS A 50 -8.89 -7.49 -10.78
CA HIS A 50 -9.73 -8.70 -10.77
C HIS A 50 -9.79 -9.34 -9.38
N GLU A 51 -8.68 -9.40 -8.67
CA GLU A 51 -8.64 -9.88 -7.29
C GLU A 51 -9.44 -8.98 -6.36
N SER A 52 -9.37 -7.66 -6.54
CA SER A 52 -10.18 -6.70 -5.77
C SER A 52 -11.67 -6.90 -6.02
N MET A 53 -12.08 -7.12 -7.27
CA MET A 53 -13.48 -7.47 -7.59
C MET A 53 -13.91 -8.79 -6.94
N ARG A 54 -13.02 -9.80 -6.89
CA ARG A 54 -13.29 -11.08 -6.22
C ARG A 54 -13.48 -10.88 -4.71
N LEU A 55 -12.58 -10.13 -4.05
CA LEU A 55 -12.66 -9.82 -2.63
C LEU A 55 -13.92 -9.03 -2.28
N ILE A 56 -14.27 -8.00 -3.05
CA ILE A 56 -15.50 -7.21 -2.86
C ILE A 56 -16.75 -8.12 -2.89
N ARG A 57 -16.81 -9.06 -3.85
CA ARG A 57 -17.92 -10.02 -3.94
C ARG A 57 -17.94 -11.01 -2.78
N GLU A 58 -16.78 -11.40 -2.26
CA GLU A 58 -16.68 -12.31 -1.11
C GLU A 58 -17.11 -11.61 0.18
N ILE A 59 -16.61 -10.39 0.41
CA ILE A 59 -17.02 -9.54 1.54
C ILE A 59 -18.52 -9.29 1.50
N GLY A 60 -19.07 -8.95 0.34
CA GLY A 60 -20.51 -8.71 0.15
C GLY A 60 -21.41 -9.88 0.56
N LYS A 61 -20.90 -11.12 0.53
CA LYS A 61 -21.65 -12.32 0.96
C LYS A 61 -21.59 -12.56 2.47
N ARG A 62 -20.64 -11.95 3.16
CA ARG A 62 -20.32 -12.22 4.58
C ARG A 62 -20.44 -10.99 5.47
N ILE A 63 -21.09 -9.91 5.00
CA ILE A 63 -21.24 -8.68 5.80
C ILE A 63 -22.04 -9.00 7.07
N PRO A 64 -21.43 -8.90 8.26
CA PRO A 64 -22.16 -9.10 9.50
C PRO A 64 -23.12 -7.94 9.75
N SER A 65 -24.24 -8.23 10.43
CA SER A 65 -25.11 -7.18 10.96
C SER A 65 -24.57 -6.69 12.30
N GLY A 66 -24.77 -5.41 12.62
CA GLY A 66 -24.37 -4.83 13.90
C GLY A 66 -24.09 -3.34 13.82
N PRO A 67 -23.62 -2.73 14.93
CA PRO A 67 -23.18 -1.34 14.95
C PRO A 67 -22.01 -1.11 14.00
N ILE A 68 -22.02 0.01 13.28
CA ILE A 68 -20.95 0.43 12.35
C ILE A 68 -19.93 1.38 12.99
N ALA A 69 -20.13 1.70 14.27
CA ALA A 69 -19.27 2.58 15.05
C ALA A 69 -19.20 2.07 16.49
N VAL A 70 -18.04 2.30 17.11
CA VAL A 70 -17.78 2.02 18.53
C VAL A 70 -17.21 3.28 19.15
N GLU A 71 -17.48 3.48 20.44
CA GLU A 71 -16.81 4.54 21.19
C GLU A 71 -15.30 4.24 21.24
N PRO A 72 -14.44 5.27 21.07
CA PRO A 72 -13.01 5.10 21.23
C PRO A 72 -12.68 4.52 22.60
N GLY A 73 -11.64 3.68 22.66
CA GLY A 73 -11.17 3.09 23.92
C GLY A 73 -10.46 4.11 24.82
N ARG A 74 -9.35 3.69 25.44
CA ARG A 74 -8.54 4.57 26.28
C ARG A 74 -7.98 5.75 25.46
N MET A 75 -8.10 6.97 25.99
CA MET A 75 -7.37 8.13 25.45
C MET A 75 -5.86 7.91 25.62
N PRO A 76 -5.04 8.05 24.55
CA PRO A 76 -3.60 7.91 24.64
C PRO A 76 -2.98 8.91 25.63
N ALA A 77 -1.99 8.44 26.40
CA ALA A 77 -1.21 9.30 27.28
C ALA A 77 -0.11 10.02 26.48
N PRO A 78 0.34 11.21 26.91
CA PRO A 78 1.48 11.89 26.27
C PRO A 78 2.69 10.97 26.20
N GLY A 79 3.28 10.83 25.00
CA GLY A 79 4.41 9.93 24.75
C GLY A 79 4.02 8.51 24.31
N ASP A 80 2.75 8.11 24.38
CA ASP A 80 2.28 6.89 23.73
C ASP A 80 2.55 6.97 22.22
N TRP A 81 2.92 5.85 21.60
CA TRP A 81 3.18 5.80 20.17
C TRP A 81 2.52 4.59 19.52
N ALA A 82 2.22 4.73 18.23
CA ALA A 82 1.65 3.66 17.42
C ALA A 82 2.27 3.65 16.02
N LEU A 83 2.36 2.46 15.45
CA LEU A 83 2.74 2.22 14.07
C LEU A 83 1.62 1.44 13.39
N SER A 84 1.13 1.94 12.26
CA SER A 84 0.16 1.25 11.43
C SER A 84 0.64 1.18 10.00
N ALA A 85 0.35 0.06 9.33
CA ALA A 85 0.67 -0.14 7.93
C ALA A 85 -0.55 -0.71 7.22
N VAL A 86 -0.84 -0.18 6.02
CA VAL A 86 -1.93 -0.63 5.16
C VAL A 86 -1.44 -0.79 3.73
N GLU A 87 -1.95 -1.80 3.02
CA GLU A 87 -1.66 -1.96 1.59
C GLU A 87 -2.58 -1.04 0.77
N GLY A 88 -2.01 0.03 0.21
CA GLY A 88 -2.66 0.83 -0.82
C GLY A 88 -2.41 0.27 -2.22
N TRP A 89 -3.13 0.77 -3.22
CA TRP A 89 -2.96 0.34 -4.62
C TRP A 89 -1.59 0.69 -5.24
N ARG A 90 -0.81 1.61 -4.62
CA ARG A 90 0.59 1.88 -4.96
C ARG A 90 1.57 1.04 -4.12
N GLY A 91 1.10 0.49 -3.01
CA GLY A 91 1.88 -0.26 -2.05
C GLY A 91 1.55 0.05 -0.59
N GLU A 92 2.38 -0.52 0.29
CA GLU A 92 2.44 -0.20 1.72
C GLU A 92 2.53 1.31 2.03
N ILE A 93 1.52 1.81 2.74
CA ILE A 93 1.49 3.12 3.39
C ILE A 93 1.67 2.89 4.89
N LEU A 94 2.58 3.64 5.52
CA LEU A 94 2.89 3.52 6.94
C LEU A 94 2.63 4.84 7.66
N TYR A 95 1.97 4.76 8.81
CA TYR A 95 1.73 5.86 9.74
C TYR A 95 2.44 5.56 11.05
N ALA A 96 3.33 6.46 11.47
CA ALA A 96 3.93 6.45 12.79
C ALA A 96 3.45 7.69 13.55
N MET A 97 2.82 7.49 14.71
CA MET A 97 2.19 8.56 15.46
C MET A 97 2.64 8.55 16.92
N THR A 98 2.77 9.74 17.52
CA THR A 98 2.96 9.91 18.96
C THR A 98 1.88 10.81 19.54
N ALA A 99 1.32 10.43 20.67
CA ALA A 99 0.33 11.21 21.38
C ALA A 99 0.96 12.34 22.20
N GLY A 100 0.28 13.48 22.23
CA GLY A 100 0.57 14.64 23.06
C GLY A 100 -0.43 14.78 24.21
N GLU A 101 -0.51 15.98 24.77
CA GLU A 101 -1.47 16.32 25.81
C GLU A 101 -2.92 16.20 25.31
N ASN A 102 -3.82 15.79 26.21
CA ASN A 102 -5.25 15.69 25.94
C ASN A 102 -5.60 14.88 24.68
N GLY A 103 -4.82 13.83 24.38
CA GLY A 103 -5.05 12.97 23.22
C GLY A 103 -4.74 13.61 21.87
N GLN A 104 -4.11 14.79 21.84
CA GLN A 104 -3.71 15.43 20.59
C GLN A 104 -2.61 14.63 19.88
N ILE A 105 -2.50 14.82 18.56
CA ILE A 105 -1.40 14.26 17.78
C ILE A 105 -0.18 15.17 17.96
N HIS A 106 0.84 14.69 18.69
CA HIS A 106 2.09 15.42 18.85
C HIS A 106 2.97 15.31 17.61
N ARG A 107 3.06 14.10 17.02
CA ARG A 107 3.78 13.86 15.78
C ARG A 107 3.07 12.80 14.96
N CYS A 108 2.97 13.03 13.66
CA CYS A 108 2.53 12.05 12.69
C CYS A 108 3.55 12.04 11.55
N LYS A 109 4.18 10.89 11.31
CA LYS A 109 5.01 10.65 10.14
C LYS A 109 4.29 9.66 9.23
N VAL A 110 4.07 10.09 8.00
CA VAL A 110 3.52 9.24 6.95
C VAL A 110 4.66 8.81 6.02
N ARG A 111 4.64 7.56 5.57
CA ARG A 111 5.52 7.06 4.52
C ARG A 111 4.70 6.46 3.40
N ASP A 112 4.48 7.26 2.36
CA ASP A 112 3.83 6.82 1.13
C ASP A 112 4.72 5.83 0.35
N PRO A 113 4.14 4.88 -0.41
CA PRO A 113 4.87 4.02 -1.33
C PRO A 113 5.82 4.76 -2.27
N SER A 114 5.51 5.99 -2.65
CA SER A 114 6.31 6.77 -3.59
C SER A 114 7.68 7.11 -3.01
N PHE A 115 7.77 7.40 -1.71
CA PHE A 115 9.04 7.71 -1.04
C PHE A 115 10.08 6.60 -1.24
N VAL A 116 9.65 5.34 -1.17
CA VAL A 116 10.54 4.18 -1.40
C VAL A 116 10.72 3.82 -2.87
N ASN A 117 9.76 4.18 -3.74
CA ASN A 117 9.80 3.83 -5.16
C ASN A 117 10.54 4.88 -6.00
N TRP A 118 10.64 6.14 -5.56
CA TRP A 118 11.33 7.21 -6.28
C TRP A 118 12.79 6.86 -6.57
N PRO A 119 13.61 6.36 -5.62
CA PRO A 119 14.97 5.93 -5.94
C PRO A 119 15.03 4.76 -6.94
N ALA A 120 14.00 3.90 -6.97
CA ALA A 120 13.97 2.76 -7.89
C ALA A 120 13.78 3.19 -9.36
N ILE A 121 13.17 4.35 -9.63
CA ILE A 121 13.02 4.83 -11.01
C ILE A 121 14.38 5.10 -11.65
N GLN A 122 15.35 5.59 -10.88
CA GLN A 122 16.68 5.96 -11.36
C GLN A 122 17.39 4.74 -11.94
N TRP A 123 17.19 3.58 -11.33
CA TRP A 123 17.69 2.30 -11.84
C TRP A 123 16.89 1.78 -13.03
N ALA A 124 15.57 1.97 -13.01
CA ALA A 124 14.69 1.48 -14.07
C ALA A 124 14.86 2.20 -15.41
N VAL A 125 15.38 3.44 -15.41
CA VAL A 125 15.60 4.23 -16.63
C VAL A 125 16.95 3.94 -17.30
N LEU A 126 17.91 3.36 -16.59
CA LEU A 126 19.24 3.07 -17.14
C LEU A 126 19.15 2.14 -18.35
N GLY A 127 19.90 2.46 -19.41
CA GLY A 127 19.94 1.68 -20.64
C GLY A 127 18.75 1.89 -21.60
N ASN A 128 17.79 2.76 -21.27
CA ASN A 128 16.66 3.10 -22.14
C ASN A 128 16.89 4.42 -22.89
N ILE A 129 16.11 4.64 -23.95
CA ILE A 129 16.14 5.91 -24.71
C ILE A 129 15.34 7.00 -23.99
N ILE A 130 15.67 8.27 -24.25
CA ILE A 130 14.99 9.43 -23.62
C ILE A 130 13.45 9.37 -23.78
N PRO A 131 12.88 9.01 -24.95
CA PRO A 131 11.42 8.90 -25.10
C PRO A 131 10.74 7.87 -24.20
N ASP A 132 11.46 6.89 -23.63
CA ASP A 132 10.89 5.87 -22.75
C ASP A 132 10.74 6.37 -21.30
N PHE A 133 11.41 7.48 -20.95
CA PHE A 133 11.37 8.03 -19.60
C PHE A 133 9.94 8.27 -19.08
N PRO A 134 9.02 8.92 -19.84
CA PRO A 134 7.63 9.09 -19.40
C PRO A 134 6.90 7.77 -19.16
N LEU A 135 7.14 6.75 -20.00
CA LEU A 135 6.51 5.44 -19.89
C LEU A 135 6.98 4.71 -18.62
N ILE A 136 8.30 4.72 -18.39
CA ILE A 136 8.91 4.14 -17.19
C ILE A 136 8.37 4.86 -15.96
N ASN A 137 8.43 6.20 -15.92
CA ASN A 137 7.93 6.99 -14.79
C ASN A 137 6.45 6.71 -14.49
N LYS A 138 5.60 6.71 -15.51
CA LYS A 138 4.16 6.51 -15.32
C LYS A 138 3.84 5.11 -14.81
N SER A 139 4.65 4.10 -15.14
CA SER A 139 4.45 2.72 -14.67
C SER A 139 4.56 2.56 -13.15
N PHE A 140 5.41 3.37 -12.50
CA PHE A 140 5.52 3.43 -11.03
C PHE A 140 4.35 4.19 -10.40
N ASN A 141 3.78 5.15 -11.13
CA ASN A 141 2.63 5.98 -10.73
C ASN A 141 2.86 6.72 -9.40
N LEU A 142 4.03 7.36 -9.32
CA LEU A 142 4.54 8.02 -8.12
C LEU A 142 3.75 9.30 -7.81
N SER A 143 3.55 9.54 -6.52
CA SER A 143 3.02 10.79 -5.99
C SER A 143 4.17 11.72 -5.64
N TYR A 144 4.11 12.97 -6.12
CA TYR A 144 5.02 14.03 -5.69
C TYR A 144 4.73 14.43 -4.25
N ALA A 145 3.48 14.77 -3.95
CA ALA A 145 3.06 15.11 -2.59
C ALA A 145 3.35 14.00 -1.58
N GLY A 146 3.23 12.73 -1.99
CA GLY A 146 3.53 11.58 -1.11
C GLY A 146 5.01 11.47 -0.71
N ASN A 147 5.92 12.07 -1.49
CA ASN A 147 7.34 12.12 -1.17
C ASN A 147 7.69 13.24 -0.18
N ASP A 148 6.85 14.28 -0.11
CA ASP A 148 7.08 15.47 0.70
C ASP A 148 6.45 15.35 2.12
N LEU A 149 5.75 14.24 2.39
CA LEU A 149 5.19 13.86 3.69
C LEU A 149 6.26 13.39 4.67
#